data_AF-A0A4Q4XWK2-F1
#
_entry.id   AF-A0A4Q4XWK2-F1
#
_cell.length_a   1.000
_cell.length_b   1.000
_cell.length_c   1.000
_cell.angle_alpha   90.00
_cell.angle_beta   90.00
_cell.angle_gamma   90.00
#
_symmetry.space_group_name_H-M   'P 1'
#
loop_
_entity.id
_entity.type
_entity.pdbx_description
1 polymer ?
#
loop_
_entity_poly.entity_id
_entity_poly.type
_entity_poly.pdbx_seq_one_letter_code
_entity_poly.pdbx_strand_id
1 'polypeptide(L)'
;MTKRKASQLETTEPEGASSGPRRSARQKRSALEETAPRDHVVNATTQKAPKKSGRSKAVDPGHPTNSEDEKTRAVTKEPNKKPKPKAAKAQNSSTTATKSNGTTNSSEKSFWLMKAEPGSRFENGTDVKFSIDDLASRTEPEPWDGIRNYMARNNLRAMKKGELAFFYHSNCKDPGIVGTMEIVHEHSPDLSAHDPKAPYYDASSKPEDPKWSVVHVKFRSKFAKPIGLRELREMGKPGQPLEDMQLLKQSRLSVSRVSPAEWDYLMSVANERGGEAE
;
A
#
# COMPACT_ATOMS: atom_id res chain seq x y z
N MET A 1 0.12 -30.47 -60.00
CA MET A 1 -0.40 -31.66 -60.73
C MET A 1 0.67 -32.75 -60.73
N THR A 2 0.31 -34.00 -61.08
CA THR A 2 1.19 -35.21 -61.09
C THR A 2 1.52 -35.72 -59.67
N LYS A 3 0.80 -36.69 -59.06
CA LYS A 3 0.53 -38.13 -59.34
C LYS A 3 1.54 -39.10 -58.70
N ARG A 4 0.98 -40.03 -57.88
CA ARG A 4 1.32 -41.48 -57.72
C ARG A 4 2.50 -41.83 -56.78
N LYS A 5 2.53 -42.98 -56.05
CA LYS A 5 1.56 -44.09 -55.76
C LYS A 5 2.10 -44.87 -54.52
N ALA A 6 1.29 -45.70 -53.84
CA ALA A 6 1.69 -46.49 -52.66
C ALA A 6 1.74 -48.02 -52.88
N SER A 7 2.55 -48.73 -52.06
CA SER A 7 2.48 -50.17 -51.69
C SER A 7 3.64 -50.51 -50.72
N GLN A 8 3.40 -50.92 -49.45
CA GLN A 8 3.41 -52.32 -48.92
C GLN A 8 4.81 -52.99 -48.78
N LEU A 9 5.16 -53.84 -47.78
CA LEU A 9 4.60 -54.26 -46.46
C LEU A 9 5.74 -54.91 -45.59
N GLU A 10 5.40 -55.60 -44.48
CA GLU A 10 6.23 -56.50 -43.61
C GLU A 10 7.23 -55.80 -42.65
N THR A 11 7.11 -55.77 -41.31
CA THR A 11 6.88 -56.73 -40.19
C THR A 11 8.16 -57.31 -39.56
N THR A 12 8.38 -57.01 -38.26
CA THR A 12 8.57 -57.97 -37.14
C THR A 12 8.80 -57.22 -35.81
N GLU A 13 8.04 -57.55 -34.76
CA GLU A 13 8.44 -57.31 -33.35
C GLU A 13 9.28 -58.50 -32.81
N PRO A 14 9.75 -58.47 -31.56
CA PRO A 14 8.90 -59.04 -30.50
C PRO A 14 8.87 -58.31 -29.14
N GLU A 15 7.82 -58.59 -28.36
CA GLU A 15 7.71 -58.45 -26.88
C GLU A 15 8.85 -59.20 -26.14
N GLY A 16 9.12 -59.10 -24.83
CA GLY A 16 8.52 -58.48 -23.63
C GLY A 16 9.56 -58.66 -22.48
N ALA A 17 9.31 -58.53 -21.17
CA ALA A 17 8.10 -58.30 -20.39
C ALA A 17 8.45 -57.72 -18.98
N SER A 18 7.42 -57.40 -18.20
CA SER A 18 7.46 -56.79 -16.85
C SER A 18 8.00 -57.70 -15.73
N SER A 19 8.59 -57.13 -14.66
CA SER A 19 8.09 -57.26 -13.26
C SER A 19 9.04 -56.78 -12.14
N GLY A 20 8.46 -56.27 -11.03
CA GLY A 20 9.05 -56.37 -9.69
C GLY A 20 9.53 -55.08 -8.99
N PRO A 21 8.85 -54.60 -7.92
CA PRO A 21 9.34 -53.51 -7.07
C PRO A 21 10.28 -54.02 -5.96
N ARG A 22 11.26 -53.21 -5.53
CA ARG A 22 12.08 -53.49 -4.33
C ARG A 22 12.03 -52.36 -3.29
N ARG A 23 11.78 -52.80 -2.05
CA ARG A 23 11.63 -52.00 -0.83
C ARG A 23 12.99 -51.61 -0.23
N SER A 24 13.04 -50.39 0.31
CA SER A 24 13.75 -49.93 1.52
C SER A 24 15.02 -50.65 2.02
N ALA A 25 16.08 -49.87 2.27
CA ALA A 25 17.00 -50.12 3.39
C ALA A 25 17.47 -48.79 4.04
N ARG A 26 17.72 -48.84 5.35
CA ARG A 26 18.05 -47.71 6.25
C ARG A 26 19.28 -48.07 7.06
N GLN A 27 20.37 -47.31 6.94
CA GLN A 27 21.53 -47.27 7.84
C GLN A 27 22.20 -45.90 7.63
N LYS A 28 22.32 -44.96 8.59
CA LYS A 28 22.74 -44.95 10.01
C LYS A 28 24.26 -44.87 10.18
N ARG A 29 24.69 -43.85 10.94
CA ARG A 29 26.07 -43.38 11.17
C ARG A 29 26.96 -44.39 11.91
N SER A 30 28.27 -44.25 11.74
CA SER A 30 29.31 -44.50 12.77
C SER A 30 30.35 -43.37 12.71
N ALA A 31 31.03 -43.13 13.84
CA ALA A 31 32.03 -42.07 14.01
C ALA A 31 33.42 -42.68 14.23
N LEU A 32 34.47 -41.85 14.10
CA LEU A 32 35.81 -42.07 14.67
C LEU A 32 36.42 -40.70 15.03
N GLU A 33 37.34 -40.70 15.98
CA GLU A 33 37.75 -39.58 16.84
C GLU A 33 39.26 -39.26 16.69
N GLU A 34 39.79 -38.35 17.52
CA GLU A 34 41.22 -37.98 17.68
C GLU A 34 41.89 -37.14 16.56
N THR A 35 42.77 -36.16 16.82
CA THR A 35 43.32 -35.54 18.06
C THR A 35 43.45 -34.00 17.91
N ALA A 36 43.56 -33.28 19.03
CA ALA A 36 44.07 -31.89 19.10
C ALA A 36 45.50 -31.89 19.70
N PRO A 37 46.31 -30.80 19.63
CA PRO A 37 46.02 -29.56 20.37
C PRO A 37 46.35 -28.25 19.63
N ARG A 38 46.00 -27.11 20.24
CA ARG A 38 46.53 -25.77 19.93
C ARG A 38 46.94 -25.09 21.23
N ASP A 39 48.16 -24.56 21.27
CA ASP A 39 48.68 -23.85 22.44
C ASP A 39 48.07 -22.46 22.64
N HIS A 40 48.18 -21.96 23.87
CA HIS A 40 47.84 -20.61 24.31
C HIS A 40 49.02 -20.00 25.04
N VAL A 41 49.40 -18.77 24.68
CA VAL A 41 50.26 -17.90 25.51
C VAL A 41 49.60 -16.53 25.64
N VAL A 42 48.76 -16.45 26.67
CA VAL A 42 48.57 -15.37 27.67
C VAL A 42 49.08 -13.94 27.41
N ASN A 43 48.24 -12.96 27.80
CA ASN A 43 48.56 -12.14 28.98
C ASN A 43 47.30 -11.51 29.64
N ALA A 44 47.32 -11.40 30.97
CA ALA A 44 46.23 -10.89 31.82
C ALA A 44 46.34 -9.35 32.05
N THR A 45 45.38 -8.65 32.66
CA THR A 45 45.24 -8.56 34.14
C THR A 45 44.03 -7.67 34.54
N THR A 46 43.05 -8.25 35.27
CA THR A 46 42.27 -7.76 36.47
C THR A 46 41.80 -6.26 36.58
N GLN A 47 40.71 -5.83 37.24
CA GLN A 47 39.71 -6.37 38.21
C GLN A 47 38.26 -5.99 37.71
N LYS A 48 37.11 -6.09 38.41
CA LYS A 48 36.71 -6.43 39.81
C LYS A 48 35.26 -7.01 39.85
N ALA A 49 34.57 -7.00 40.99
CA ALA A 49 33.25 -7.62 41.21
C ALA A 49 32.25 -6.73 42.00
N PRO A 50 30.97 -7.15 42.15
CA PRO A 50 30.15 -6.83 43.33
C PRO A 50 29.66 -8.07 44.12
N LYS A 51 29.30 -7.87 45.40
CA LYS A 51 28.81 -8.91 46.35
C LYS A 51 27.30 -8.76 46.66
N LYS A 52 26.68 -9.85 47.16
CA LYS A 52 25.31 -9.93 47.70
C LYS A 52 25.20 -9.56 49.19
N SER A 53 23.99 -9.20 49.64
CA SER A 53 23.45 -9.49 50.98
C SER A 53 21.91 -9.67 50.93
N GLY A 54 21.33 -10.42 51.88
CA GLY A 54 19.87 -10.57 52.11
C GLY A 54 19.37 -9.67 53.27
N ARG A 55 18.11 -9.71 53.77
CA ARG A 55 17.24 -10.87 54.02
C ARG A 55 15.79 -10.47 54.51
N SER A 56 14.75 -11.22 54.08
CA SER A 56 13.43 -11.57 54.72
C SER A 56 12.32 -10.57 55.18
N LYS A 57 11.12 -10.73 54.56
CA LYS A 57 9.70 -10.90 55.08
C LYS A 57 9.11 -10.11 56.28
N ALA A 58 7.95 -9.44 56.04
CA ALA A 58 6.59 -9.69 56.63
C ALA A 58 5.50 -8.81 55.92
N VAL A 59 4.36 -9.29 55.38
CA VAL A 59 3.01 -9.73 55.88
C VAL A 59 1.97 -8.61 56.21
N ASP A 60 0.81 -8.73 55.54
CA ASP A 60 -0.59 -8.26 55.80
C ASP A 60 -1.17 -6.91 55.26
N PRO A 61 -2.46 -6.86 54.85
CA PRO A 61 -3.11 -5.73 54.15
C PRO A 61 -4.21 -5.01 54.97
N GLY A 62 -4.82 -3.95 54.41
CA GLY A 62 -6.01 -3.30 54.98
C GLY A 62 -6.88 -2.58 53.95
N HIS A 63 -8.16 -2.98 53.87
CA HIS A 63 -9.24 -2.23 53.23
C HIS A 63 -9.85 -1.25 54.25
N PRO A 64 -10.71 -0.29 53.84
CA PRO A 64 -12.06 -0.39 54.38
C PRO A 64 -13.18 -0.15 53.36
N THR A 65 -14.32 -0.76 53.67
CA THR A 65 -15.59 -0.71 52.95
C THR A 65 -16.44 0.49 53.35
N ASN A 66 -17.38 0.90 52.49
CA ASN A 66 -18.81 0.86 52.84
C ASN A 66 -19.72 1.07 51.62
N SER A 67 -20.60 0.09 51.40
CA SER A 67 -21.96 0.26 50.88
C SER A 67 -22.86 0.79 52.03
N GLU A 68 -24.14 1.16 51.93
CA GLU A 68 -25.24 0.96 50.95
C GLU A 68 -25.89 2.37 50.69
N ASP A 69 -26.83 2.62 49.79
CA ASP A 69 -28.19 2.06 49.75
C ASP A 69 -28.97 2.40 48.46
N GLU A 70 -30.07 1.68 48.25
CA GLU A 70 -30.89 1.65 47.02
C GLU A 70 -32.13 2.58 47.12
N LYS A 71 -32.54 3.28 46.03
CA LYS A 71 -33.92 3.19 45.43
C LYS A 71 -34.43 4.31 44.50
N THR A 72 -35.01 3.82 43.40
CA THR A 72 -36.29 4.21 42.75
C THR A 72 -36.47 5.41 41.81
N ARG A 73 -37.11 5.02 40.68
CA ARG A 73 -38.26 5.63 39.97
C ARG A 73 -38.04 6.63 38.83
N ALA A 74 -38.63 6.26 37.69
CA ALA A 74 -38.85 7.09 36.51
C ALA A 74 -40.17 7.87 36.59
N VAL A 75 -40.20 9.10 36.05
CA VAL A 75 -41.42 9.83 35.65
C VAL A 75 -41.15 10.67 34.38
N THR A 76 -41.73 10.18 33.28
CA THR A 76 -42.46 10.86 32.19
C THR A 76 -42.51 12.40 31.98
N LYS A 77 -42.48 12.75 30.68
CA LYS A 77 -43.29 13.74 29.91
C LYS A 77 -42.82 15.20 29.69
N GLU A 78 -42.79 15.52 28.39
CA GLU A 78 -42.88 16.81 27.68
C GLU A 78 -44.13 17.67 28.03
N PRO A 79 -44.39 18.84 27.37
CA PRO A 79 -43.55 19.72 26.54
C PRO A 79 -43.57 21.20 27.00
N ASN A 80 -42.70 22.06 26.42
CA ASN A 80 -42.85 23.51 26.54
C ASN A 80 -43.22 24.19 25.20
N LYS A 81 -44.14 25.15 25.24
CA LYS A 81 -44.74 25.83 24.06
C LYS A 81 -44.08 27.18 23.79
N LYS A 82 -44.03 27.57 22.50
CA LYS A 82 -43.64 28.91 22.02
C LYS A 82 -44.55 30.01 22.58
N PRO A 83 -44.08 31.27 22.58
CA PRO A 83 -44.62 32.21 21.59
C PRO A 83 -43.58 33.08 20.85
N LYS A 84 -43.97 33.50 19.63
CA LYS A 84 -43.40 34.58 18.77
C LYS A 84 -44.17 35.90 19.05
N PRO A 85 -43.98 37.02 18.30
CA PRO A 85 -42.75 37.79 18.03
C PRO A 85 -42.96 39.33 18.18
N LYS A 86 -41.88 40.14 18.22
CA LYS A 86 -41.88 41.58 17.81
C LYS A 86 -40.52 41.87 17.16
N ALA A 87 -40.46 42.17 15.85
CA ALA A 87 -40.71 43.46 15.19
C ALA A 87 -39.49 44.41 15.26
N ALA A 88 -38.81 44.59 14.13
CA ALA A 88 -37.80 45.63 13.88
C ALA A 88 -37.94 46.12 12.42
N LYS A 89 -37.59 47.39 12.17
CA LYS A 89 -38.00 48.19 11.01
C LYS A 89 -36.79 48.50 10.11
N ALA A 90 -37.02 48.70 8.81
CA ALA A 90 -35.97 48.97 7.82
C ALA A 90 -35.40 50.39 7.89
N GLN A 91 -34.18 50.61 7.35
CA GLN A 91 -33.91 51.63 6.34
C GLN A 91 -32.52 51.49 5.64
N ASN A 92 -32.42 52.05 4.43
CA ASN A 92 -31.27 51.99 3.50
C ASN A 92 -30.12 52.94 3.88
N SER A 93 -28.91 52.63 3.42
CA SER A 93 -28.10 53.57 2.61
C SER A 93 -27.00 52.84 1.81
N SER A 94 -26.56 53.46 0.72
CA SER A 94 -25.72 52.86 -0.32
C SER A 94 -24.39 53.60 -0.49
N THR A 95 -23.27 52.89 -0.68
CA THR A 95 -22.21 53.31 -1.62
C THR A 95 -21.24 52.19 -2.02
N THR A 96 -21.13 51.98 -3.33
CA THR A 96 -19.95 51.54 -4.11
C THR A 96 -18.68 51.04 -3.42
N ALA A 97 -18.32 49.78 -3.71
CA ALA A 97 -16.95 49.41 -4.11
C ALA A 97 -16.97 48.10 -4.94
N THR A 98 -17.00 48.21 -6.27
CA THR A 98 -16.86 47.06 -7.17
C THR A 98 -15.43 46.54 -7.12
N LYS A 99 -15.19 45.45 -6.38
CA LYS A 99 -14.01 44.59 -6.60
C LYS A 99 -14.47 43.27 -7.18
N SER A 100 -14.47 43.21 -8.50
CA SER A 100 -14.57 41.98 -9.28
C SER A 100 -13.27 41.18 -9.16
N ASN A 101 -13.04 40.58 -7.99
CA ASN A 101 -12.19 39.38 -7.95
C ASN A 101 -13.04 38.23 -8.48
N GLY A 102 -12.88 37.95 -9.78
CA GLY A 102 -13.37 36.72 -10.37
C GLY A 102 -12.59 35.56 -9.80
N THR A 103 -13.04 35.03 -8.66
CA THR A 103 -12.64 33.69 -8.22
C THR A 103 -13.21 32.72 -9.24
N THR A 104 -12.41 32.40 -10.24
CA THR A 104 -12.65 31.25 -11.10
C THR A 104 -12.75 30.04 -10.19
N ASN A 105 -13.96 29.51 -10.05
CA ASN A 105 -14.21 28.17 -9.53
C ASN A 105 -13.68 27.15 -10.54
N SER A 106 -12.36 27.12 -10.73
CA SER A 106 -11.68 25.87 -11.03
C SER A 106 -11.98 24.97 -9.84
N SER A 107 -12.75 23.92 -10.06
CA SER A 107 -12.80 22.80 -9.11
C SER A 107 -11.37 22.34 -8.90
N GLU A 108 -10.79 22.62 -7.72
CA GLU A 108 -9.41 22.24 -7.43
C GLU A 108 -9.30 20.72 -7.60
N LYS A 109 -8.58 20.28 -8.65
CA LYS A 109 -8.38 18.87 -8.91
C LYS A 109 -7.51 18.32 -7.79
N SER A 110 -7.93 17.20 -7.18
CA SER A 110 -7.02 16.48 -6.28
C SER A 110 -5.91 15.84 -7.11
N PHE A 111 -4.71 15.82 -6.56
CA PHE A 111 -3.60 15.08 -7.12
C PHE A 111 -3.21 13.92 -6.21
N TRP A 112 -2.64 12.88 -6.81
CA TRP A 112 -2.38 11.62 -6.14
C TRP A 112 -0.99 11.08 -6.47
N LEU A 113 -0.53 10.12 -5.67
CA LEU A 113 0.62 9.30 -5.98
C LEU A 113 0.31 7.85 -5.63
N MET A 114 0.61 6.95 -6.56
CA MET A 114 0.23 5.55 -6.49
C MET A 114 1.45 4.68 -6.79
N LYS A 115 1.75 3.75 -5.88
CA LYS A 115 2.96 2.91 -5.92
C LYS A 115 2.66 1.58 -6.60
N ALA A 116 3.55 1.16 -7.49
CA ALA A 116 3.62 -0.19 -8.05
C ALA A 116 5.07 -0.70 -8.02
N GLU A 117 5.29 -1.99 -8.30
CA GLU A 117 6.61 -2.63 -8.24
C GLU A 117 7.05 -3.04 -9.66
N PRO A 118 8.08 -2.40 -10.26
CA PRO A 118 8.48 -2.70 -11.64
C PRO A 118 9.34 -3.96 -11.78
N GLY A 119 9.80 -4.55 -10.67
CA GLY A 119 10.56 -5.80 -10.64
C GLY A 119 9.68 -6.96 -10.19
N SER A 120 10.06 -8.19 -10.57
CA SER A 120 9.32 -9.38 -10.17
C SER A 120 9.33 -9.61 -8.66
N ARG A 121 8.14 -9.82 -8.09
CA ARG A 121 7.93 -10.22 -6.71
C ARG A 121 6.70 -11.11 -6.66
N PHE A 122 6.83 -12.27 -6.04
CA PHE A 122 5.71 -13.21 -5.92
C PHE A 122 4.90 -12.95 -4.65
N GLU A 123 3.58 -12.84 -4.79
CA GLU A 123 2.60 -12.83 -3.72
C GLU A 123 1.60 -13.96 -3.98
N ASN A 124 1.38 -14.85 -3.00
CA ASN A 124 0.53 -16.05 -3.13
C ASN A 124 0.81 -16.89 -4.41
N GLY A 125 2.07 -16.93 -4.87
CA GLY A 125 2.49 -17.64 -6.09
C GLY A 125 2.28 -16.88 -7.42
N THR A 126 1.72 -15.68 -7.39
CA THR A 126 1.53 -14.80 -8.56
C THR A 126 2.61 -13.71 -8.59
N ASP A 127 3.24 -13.44 -9.73
CA ASP A 127 4.14 -12.28 -9.88
C ASP A 127 3.31 -11.00 -9.95
N VAL A 128 3.56 -10.05 -9.04
CA VAL A 128 2.83 -8.78 -8.94
C VAL A 128 3.56 -7.60 -9.61
N LYS A 129 4.54 -7.92 -10.47
CA LYS A 129 5.27 -6.94 -11.28
C LYS A 129 4.31 -6.07 -12.10
N PHE A 130 4.38 -4.75 -11.91
CA PHE A 130 3.69 -3.76 -12.73
C PHE A 130 4.50 -2.46 -12.83
N SER A 131 4.96 -2.13 -14.03
CA SER A 131 5.72 -0.91 -14.34
C SER A 131 4.87 0.11 -15.11
N ILE A 132 5.42 1.30 -15.37
CA ILE A 132 4.71 2.32 -16.16
C ILE A 132 4.65 1.94 -17.64
N ASP A 133 5.61 1.14 -18.12
CA ASP A 133 5.63 0.61 -19.48
C ASP A 133 4.57 -0.48 -19.67
N ASP A 134 4.33 -1.28 -18.62
CA ASP A 134 3.20 -2.23 -18.62
C ASP A 134 1.87 -1.47 -18.67
N LEU A 135 1.70 -0.36 -17.91
CA LEU A 135 0.53 0.51 -18.00
C LEU A 135 0.39 1.19 -19.37
N ALA A 136 1.48 1.66 -19.97
CA ALA A 136 1.48 2.26 -21.31
C ALA A 136 1.09 1.27 -22.42
N SER A 137 1.34 -0.04 -22.19
CA SER A 137 0.92 -1.11 -23.11
C SER A 137 -0.57 -1.48 -23.02
N ARG A 138 -1.31 -0.97 -22.02
CA ARG A 138 -2.74 -1.29 -21.85
C ARG A 138 -3.61 -0.51 -22.84
N THR A 139 -4.46 -1.24 -23.56
CA THR A 139 -5.50 -0.67 -24.44
C THR A 139 -6.74 -0.21 -23.67
N GLU A 140 -7.04 -0.87 -22.56
CA GLU A 140 -8.20 -0.63 -21.70
C GLU A 140 -7.81 0.04 -20.36
N PRO A 141 -8.75 0.66 -19.64
CA PRO A 141 -8.50 1.17 -18.28
C PRO A 141 -7.98 0.09 -17.33
N GLU A 142 -6.81 0.29 -16.72
CA GLU A 142 -6.23 -0.67 -15.79
C GLU A 142 -6.87 -0.54 -14.40
N PRO A 143 -7.42 -1.63 -13.81
CA PRO A 143 -7.83 -1.62 -12.41
C PRO A 143 -6.61 -1.55 -11.49
N TRP A 144 -6.53 -0.51 -10.65
CA TRP A 144 -5.47 -0.39 -9.64
C TRP A 144 -5.79 -1.20 -8.38
N ASP A 145 -5.73 -2.52 -8.52
CA ASP A 145 -6.16 -3.51 -7.52
C ASP A 145 -5.14 -3.71 -6.36
N GLY A 146 -5.32 -4.78 -5.58
CA GLY A 146 -4.36 -5.21 -4.56
C GLY A 146 -4.20 -4.30 -3.34
N ILE A 147 -4.93 -3.18 -3.26
CA ILE A 147 -4.87 -2.28 -2.11
C ILE A 147 -5.52 -2.95 -0.88
N ARG A 148 -4.69 -3.32 0.10
CA ARG A 148 -5.09 -3.90 1.40
C ARG A 148 -4.78 -3.01 2.62
N ASN A 149 -4.60 -1.71 2.40
CA ASN A 149 -4.45 -0.70 3.45
C ASN A 149 -5.70 0.19 3.49
N TYR A 150 -6.34 0.32 4.66
CA TYR A 150 -7.60 1.07 4.81
C TYR A 150 -7.48 2.57 4.47
N MET A 151 -6.35 3.22 4.76
CA MET A 151 -6.12 4.62 4.39
C MET A 151 -5.92 4.76 2.88
N ALA A 152 -5.13 3.87 2.26
CA ALA A 152 -4.95 3.84 0.81
C ALA A 152 -6.28 3.59 0.07
N ARG A 153 -7.11 2.66 0.58
CA ARG A 153 -8.47 2.43 0.09
C ARG A 153 -9.35 3.68 0.23
N ASN A 154 -9.31 4.37 1.37
CA ASN A 154 -10.10 5.59 1.56
C ASN A 154 -9.64 6.71 0.60
N ASN A 155 -8.35 6.77 0.25
CA ASN A 155 -7.84 7.63 -0.80
C ASN A 155 -8.40 7.24 -2.19
N LEU A 156 -8.38 5.95 -2.56
CA LEU A 156 -9.03 5.46 -3.78
C LEU A 156 -10.52 5.82 -3.86
N ARG A 157 -11.26 5.70 -2.75
CA ARG A 157 -12.69 6.07 -2.67
C ARG A 157 -12.95 7.58 -2.78
N ALA A 158 -11.93 8.41 -2.57
CA ALA A 158 -12.03 9.87 -2.67
C ALA A 158 -11.64 10.40 -4.06
N MET A 159 -10.98 9.60 -4.91
CA MET A 159 -10.58 9.98 -6.26
C MET A 159 -11.79 10.27 -7.17
N LYS A 160 -11.59 11.22 -8.09
CA LYS A 160 -12.58 11.62 -9.11
C LYS A 160 -12.06 11.43 -10.53
N LYS A 161 -12.99 11.18 -11.46
CA LYS A 161 -12.66 11.02 -12.87
C LYS A 161 -12.02 12.29 -13.42
N GLY A 162 -10.88 12.16 -14.10
CA GLY A 162 -10.10 13.28 -14.66
C GLY A 162 -9.13 13.95 -13.67
N GLU A 163 -8.98 13.39 -12.47
CA GLU A 163 -7.85 13.67 -11.56
C GLU A 163 -6.60 12.89 -12.00
N LEU A 164 -5.43 13.41 -11.63
CA LEU A 164 -4.13 12.88 -12.06
C LEU A 164 -3.37 12.27 -10.89
N ALA A 165 -2.55 11.26 -11.19
CA ALA A 165 -1.69 10.58 -10.24
C ALA A 165 -0.26 10.44 -10.78
N PHE A 166 0.73 10.61 -9.90
CA PHE A 166 2.10 10.18 -10.17
C PHE A 166 2.19 8.65 -10.07
N PHE A 167 2.76 8.03 -11.10
CA PHE A 167 3.16 6.63 -11.06
C PHE A 167 4.51 6.53 -10.35
N TYR A 168 4.55 5.81 -9.22
CA TYR A 168 5.75 5.67 -8.41
C TYR A 168 6.28 4.22 -8.45
N HIS A 169 7.52 4.04 -8.88
CA HIS A 169 8.23 2.77 -8.81
C HIS A 169 8.75 2.54 -7.39
N SER A 170 8.25 1.48 -6.77
CA SER A 170 8.56 1.06 -5.40
C SER A 170 9.21 -0.33 -5.37
N ASN A 171 9.84 -0.66 -4.24
CA ASN A 171 10.52 -1.95 -3.99
C ASN A 171 11.49 -2.41 -5.11
N CYS A 172 12.11 -1.46 -5.80
CA CYS A 172 13.09 -1.69 -6.84
C CYS A 172 14.43 -1.04 -6.49
N LYS A 173 15.45 -1.28 -7.33
CA LYS A 173 16.79 -0.73 -7.16
C LYS A 173 16.81 0.80 -7.18
N ASP A 174 16.02 1.40 -8.08
CA ASP A 174 16.02 2.83 -8.37
C ASP A 174 14.59 3.40 -8.18
N PRO A 175 14.09 3.48 -6.92
CA PRO A 175 12.71 3.87 -6.65
C PRO A 175 12.49 5.38 -6.82
N GLY A 176 11.33 5.78 -7.35
CA GLY A 176 11.03 7.18 -7.66
C GLY A 176 9.74 7.38 -8.45
N ILE A 177 9.40 8.63 -8.74
CA ILE A 177 8.32 9.00 -9.65
C ILE A 177 8.83 8.85 -11.08
N VAL A 178 8.08 8.13 -11.93
CA VAL A 178 8.50 7.78 -13.31
C VAL A 178 7.59 8.34 -14.40
N GLY A 179 6.49 9.01 -14.03
CA GLY A 179 5.53 9.57 -14.97
C GLY A 179 4.16 9.82 -14.33
N THR A 180 3.16 10.07 -15.17
CA THR A 180 1.79 10.36 -14.74
C THR A 180 0.76 9.42 -15.36
N MET A 181 -0.40 9.35 -14.71
CA MET A 181 -1.58 8.63 -15.16
C MET A 181 -2.86 9.37 -14.73
N GLU A 182 -3.98 9.06 -15.35
CA GLU A 182 -5.29 9.69 -15.10
C GLU A 182 -6.28 8.68 -14.52
N ILE A 183 -7.06 9.09 -13.52
CA ILE A 183 -8.19 8.31 -13.01
C ILE A 183 -9.35 8.42 -14.02
N VAL A 184 -9.67 7.33 -14.72
CA VAL A 184 -10.72 7.33 -15.76
C VAL A 184 -12.05 6.74 -15.29
N HIS A 185 -12.04 5.87 -14.27
CA HIS A 185 -13.24 5.43 -13.54
C HIS A 185 -13.04 5.63 -12.04
N GLU A 186 -14.08 6.15 -11.36
CA GLU A 186 -14.12 6.22 -9.90
C GLU A 186 -14.16 4.82 -9.26
N HIS A 187 -14.12 4.78 -7.92
CA HIS A 187 -14.00 3.55 -7.18
C HIS A 187 -15.15 2.56 -7.43
N SER A 188 -14.78 1.27 -7.48
CA SER A 188 -15.66 0.11 -7.53
C SER A 188 -15.13 -0.96 -6.57
N PRO A 189 -15.90 -2.02 -6.23
CA PRO A 189 -15.41 -3.15 -5.45
C PRO A 189 -14.18 -3.80 -6.09
N ASP A 190 -13.13 -4.06 -5.30
CA ASP A 190 -12.01 -4.89 -5.77
C ASP A 190 -12.39 -6.38 -5.64
N LEU A 191 -12.79 -6.97 -6.77
CA LEU A 191 -13.22 -8.37 -6.85
C LEU A 191 -12.05 -9.36 -6.70
N SER A 192 -10.79 -8.95 -6.91
CA SER A 192 -9.62 -9.80 -6.68
C SER A 192 -9.53 -10.26 -5.21
N ALA A 193 -10.06 -9.46 -4.28
CA ALA A 193 -10.11 -9.81 -2.87
C ALA A 193 -10.97 -11.05 -2.56
N HIS A 194 -11.85 -11.47 -3.48
CA HIS A 194 -12.76 -12.60 -3.28
C HIS A 194 -12.26 -13.92 -3.92
N ASP A 195 -11.23 -13.88 -4.78
CA ASP A 195 -10.64 -15.08 -5.40
C ASP A 195 -9.47 -15.63 -4.55
N PRO A 196 -9.56 -16.87 -3.99
CA PRO A 196 -8.46 -17.51 -3.25
C PRO A 196 -7.15 -17.69 -4.02
N LYS A 197 -7.18 -17.60 -5.36
CA LYS A 197 -5.99 -17.68 -6.23
C LYS A 197 -5.33 -16.33 -6.48
N ALA A 198 -6.00 -15.21 -6.17
CA ALA A 198 -5.43 -13.89 -6.36
C ALA A 198 -4.23 -13.67 -5.41
N PRO A 199 -3.25 -12.84 -5.80
CA PRO A 199 -2.14 -12.46 -4.93
C PRO A 199 -2.63 -11.85 -3.60
N TYR A 200 -3.70 -11.05 -3.67
CA TYR A 200 -4.19 -10.25 -2.55
C TYR A 200 -5.58 -10.71 -2.07
N TYR A 201 -5.83 -12.01 -2.00
CA TYR A 201 -7.06 -12.58 -1.45
C TYR A 201 -7.31 -12.11 0.00
N ASP A 202 -8.57 -11.81 0.34
CA ASP A 202 -9.01 -11.54 1.71
C ASP A 202 -10.31 -12.30 2.00
N ALA A 203 -10.18 -13.47 2.65
CA ALA A 203 -11.28 -14.31 3.09
C ALA A 203 -12.30 -13.61 4.02
N SER A 204 -11.95 -12.43 4.57
CA SER A 204 -12.83 -11.64 5.41
C SER A 204 -13.60 -10.54 4.64
N SER A 205 -13.29 -10.31 3.36
CA SER A 205 -14.04 -9.45 2.45
C SER A 205 -15.21 -10.23 1.86
N LYS A 206 -16.43 -9.69 1.95
CA LYS A 206 -17.65 -10.38 1.48
C LYS A 206 -18.14 -9.76 0.15
N PRO A 207 -18.81 -10.52 -0.74
CA PRO A 207 -19.43 -9.95 -1.94
C PRO A 207 -20.52 -8.92 -1.63
N GLU A 208 -21.26 -9.09 -0.53
CA GLU A 208 -22.37 -8.22 -0.13
C GLU A 208 -21.90 -6.91 0.56
N ASP A 209 -20.70 -6.92 1.13
CA ASP A 209 -20.03 -5.77 1.74
C ASP A 209 -18.52 -5.83 1.43
N PRO A 210 -18.11 -5.42 0.20
CA PRO A 210 -16.73 -5.52 -0.24
C PRO A 210 -15.84 -4.52 0.50
N LYS A 211 -14.89 -5.06 1.27
CA LYS A 211 -13.97 -4.26 2.09
C LYS A 211 -13.04 -3.39 1.28
N TRP A 212 -12.65 -3.87 0.09
CA TRP A 212 -11.62 -3.29 -0.75
C TRP A 212 -12.23 -2.63 -1.99
N SER A 213 -11.49 -1.69 -2.57
CA SER A 213 -11.97 -0.88 -3.68
C SER A 213 -10.83 -0.57 -4.63
N VAL A 214 -11.17 -0.47 -5.91
CA VAL A 214 -10.27 -0.22 -7.02
C VAL A 214 -10.80 0.95 -7.86
N VAL A 215 -9.91 1.81 -8.33
CA VAL A 215 -10.18 2.80 -9.39
C VAL A 215 -9.59 2.28 -10.70
N HIS A 216 -10.05 2.78 -11.85
CA HIS A 216 -9.39 2.45 -13.12
C HIS A 216 -8.58 3.65 -13.61
N VAL A 217 -7.36 3.38 -14.08
CA VAL A 217 -6.40 4.38 -14.55
C VAL A 217 -6.05 4.19 -16.01
N LYS A 218 -5.54 5.24 -16.65
CA LYS A 218 -4.83 5.16 -17.94
C LYS A 218 -3.51 5.87 -17.88
N PHE A 219 -2.52 5.33 -18.60
CA PHE A 219 -1.27 6.02 -18.89
C PHE A 219 -1.52 7.43 -19.42
N ARG A 220 -0.68 8.39 -19.01
CA ARG A 220 -0.69 9.76 -19.54
C ARG A 220 0.67 10.14 -20.10
N SER A 221 1.72 9.96 -19.31
CA SER A 221 3.08 10.28 -19.71
C SER A 221 4.11 9.49 -18.92
N LYS A 222 5.27 9.25 -19.53
CA LYS A 222 6.47 8.77 -18.84
C LYS A 222 7.45 9.94 -18.74
N PHE A 223 8.18 10.08 -17.65
CA PHE A 223 9.20 11.12 -17.54
C PHE A 223 10.50 10.70 -18.22
N ALA A 224 11.12 11.64 -18.95
CA ALA A 224 12.41 11.43 -19.59
C ALA A 224 13.52 11.03 -18.58
N LYS A 225 13.41 11.50 -17.34
CA LYS A 225 14.23 11.08 -16.20
C LYS A 225 13.36 10.93 -14.94
N PRO A 226 13.41 9.81 -14.23
CA PRO A 226 12.70 9.65 -12.95
C PRO A 226 13.14 10.66 -11.88
N ILE A 227 12.21 11.04 -11.01
CA ILE A 227 12.50 11.81 -9.79
C ILE A 227 12.72 10.80 -8.65
N GLY A 228 13.99 10.55 -8.31
CA GLY A 228 14.38 9.45 -7.42
C GLY A 228 14.07 9.71 -5.93
N LEU A 229 13.80 8.64 -5.17
CA LEU A 229 13.45 8.71 -3.74
C LEU A 229 14.48 9.46 -2.88
N ARG A 230 15.78 9.32 -3.18
CA ARG A 230 16.83 10.07 -2.48
C ARG A 230 16.60 11.58 -2.60
N GLU A 231 16.22 12.03 -3.78
CA GLU A 231 16.00 13.43 -4.10
C GLU A 231 14.67 13.94 -3.53
N LEU A 232 13.59 13.15 -3.65
CA LEU A 232 12.32 13.44 -2.98
C LEU A 232 12.51 13.67 -1.47
N ARG A 233 13.40 12.89 -0.82
CA ARG A 233 13.77 13.08 0.59
C ARG A 233 14.58 14.34 0.86
N GLU A 234 15.42 14.79 -0.08
CA GLU A 234 16.13 16.07 0.04
C GLU A 234 15.14 17.24 -0.08
N MET A 235 14.25 17.18 -1.07
CA MET A 235 13.16 18.15 -1.29
C MET A 235 12.05 18.10 -0.24
N GLY A 236 12.07 17.09 0.66
CA GLY A 236 11.15 16.94 1.78
C GLY A 236 11.77 17.16 3.16
N LYS A 237 12.95 17.80 3.23
CA LYS A 237 13.51 18.32 4.48
C LYS A 237 12.69 19.52 5.00
N PRO A 238 12.78 19.88 6.29
CA PRO A 238 12.09 21.06 6.81
C PRO A 238 12.41 22.34 6.02
N GLY A 239 11.38 23.12 5.69
CA GLY A 239 11.46 24.32 4.85
C GLY A 239 11.65 24.05 3.35
N GLN A 240 11.47 22.81 2.87
CA GLN A 240 11.54 22.46 1.45
C GLN A 240 10.15 22.17 0.84
N PRO A 241 9.97 22.26 -0.50
CA PRO A 241 8.65 22.21 -1.14
C PRO A 241 7.83 20.93 -0.91
N LEU A 242 8.46 19.82 -0.52
CA LEU A 242 7.81 18.54 -0.23
C LEU A 242 7.82 18.19 1.27
N GLU A 243 8.04 19.17 2.17
CA GLU A 243 8.08 18.96 3.63
C GLU A 243 6.83 18.22 4.13
N ASP A 244 5.65 18.48 3.55
CA ASP A 244 4.38 17.86 3.94
C ASP A 244 4.00 16.59 3.17
N MET A 245 4.81 16.16 2.20
CA MET A 245 4.44 15.13 1.24
C MET A 245 4.17 13.78 1.91
N GLN A 246 2.93 13.28 1.74
CA GLN A 246 2.48 12.04 2.36
C GLN A 246 3.34 10.83 2.01
N LEU A 247 3.91 10.78 0.79
CA LEU A 247 4.86 9.75 0.35
C LEU A 247 6.03 9.59 1.34
N LEU A 248 6.55 10.71 1.85
CA LEU A 248 7.75 10.77 2.68
C LEU A 248 7.41 10.54 4.16
N LYS A 249 6.29 11.11 4.63
CA LYS A 249 5.80 10.93 6.01
C LYS A 249 5.22 9.54 6.28
N GLN A 250 4.64 8.88 5.27
CA GLN A 250 3.91 7.61 5.43
C GLN A 250 4.44 6.54 4.47
N SER A 251 5.65 6.03 4.77
CA SER A 251 6.37 5.08 3.90
C SER A 251 5.55 3.85 3.46
N ARG A 252 4.71 3.31 4.37
CA ARG A 252 3.82 2.15 4.14
C ARG A 252 2.50 2.45 3.43
N LEU A 253 2.21 3.72 3.11
CA LEU A 253 1.01 4.10 2.37
C LEU A 253 1.28 3.96 0.86
N SER A 254 0.52 3.13 0.15
CA SER A 254 0.69 2.87 -1.29
C SER A 254 -0.08 3.82 -2.21
N VAL A 255 -1.13 4.45 -1.69
CA VAL A 255 -1.93 5.47 -2.38
C VAL A 255 -2.01 6.69 -1.47
N SER A 256 -1.42 7.81 -1.88
CA SER A 256 -1.32 9.04 -1.08
C SER A 256 -1.84 10.25 -1.84
N ARG A 257 -2.32 11.25 -1.12
CA ARG A 257 -2.60 12.58 -1.69
C ARG A 257 -1.30 13.32 -1.99
N VAL A 258 -1.38 14.18 -2.98
CA VAL A 258 -0.37 15.18 -3.36
C VAL A 258 -1.10 16.53 -3.39
N SER A 259 -0.55 17.56 -2.76
CA SER A 259 -1.13 18.90 -2.82
C SER A 259 -0.90 19.53 -4.21
N PRO A 260 -1.70 20.51 -4.64
CA PRO A 260 -1.45 21.22 -5.90
C PRO A 260 -0.03 21.83 -5.97
N ALA A 261 0.48 22.40 -4.88
CA ALA A 261 1.83 22.95 -4.82
C ALA A 261 2.93 21.88 -4.96
N GLU A 262 2.76 20.71 -4.34
CA GLU A 262 3.67 19.57 -4.51
C GLU A 262 3.64 19.02 -5.95
N TRP A 263 2.44 18.97 -6.55
CA TRP A 263 2.24 18.53 -7.93
C TRP A 263 2.95 19.47 -8.91
N ASP A 264 2.65 20.76 -8.85
CA ASP A 264 3.22 21.77 -9.75
C ASP A 264 4.75 21.83 -9.65
N TYR A 265 5.29 21.71 -8.42
CA TYR A 265 6.73 21.64 -8.19
C TYR A 265 7.37 20.36 -8.77
N LEU A 266 6.75 19.19 -8.57
CA LEU A 266 7.27 17.95 -9.14
C LEU A 266 7.18 17.93 -10.68
N MET A 267 6.14 18.55 -11.25
CA MET A 267 6.03 18.74 -12.71
C MET A 267 7.08 19.73 -13.23
N SER A 268 7.42 20.81 -12.50
CA SER A 268 8.51 21.71 -12.92
C SER A 268 9.87 20.99 -12.90
N VAL A 269 10.15 20.21 -11.85
CA VAL A 269 11.36 19.37 -11.75
C VAL A 269 11.43 18.34 -12.88
N ALA A 270 10.31 17.74 -13.28
CA ALA A 270 10.26 16.84 -14.44
C ALA A 270 10.55 17.60 -15.76
N ASN A 271 9.92 18.75 -15.97
CA ASN A 271 10.08 19.57 -17.17
C ASN A 271 11.53 20.04 -17.38
N GLU A 272 12.21 20.49 -16.32
CA GLU A 272 13.64 20.85 -16.34
C GLU A 272 14.56 19.70 -16.77
N ARG A 273 14.09 18.45 -16.75
CA ARG A 273 14.87 17.24 -17.01
C ARG A 273 14.65 16.62 -18.38
N GLY A 274 13.85 17.28 -19.22
CA GLY A 274 13.36 16.76 -20.50
C GLY A 274 11.86 16.46 -20.49
N GLY A 275 11.17 16.68 -19.37
CA GLY A 275 9.72 16.59 -19.27
C GLY A 275 9.14 15.21 -19.49
N GLU A 276 7.99 15.19 -20.14
CA GLU A 276 7.30 14.00 -20.60
C GLU A 276 7.99 13.48 -21.88
N ALA A 277 8.35 12.20 -21.87
CA ALA A 277 8.86 11.51 -23.05
C ALA A 277 7.70 11.15 -23.99
N GLU A 278 7.93 11.32 -25.30
CA GLU A 278 7.05 10.85 -26.40
C GLU A 278 7.01 9.31 -26.50
#